data_AF-H2Y7N8-F1
#
_entry.id   AF-H2Y7N8-F1
#
_cell.length_a   1.000
_cell.length_b   1.000
_cell.length_c   1.000
_cell.angle_alpha   90.00
_cell.angle_beta   90.00
_cell.angle_gamma   90.00
#
_symmetry.space_group_name_H-M   'P 1'
#
loop_
_entity.id
_entity.type
_entity.pdbx_description
1 polymer ?
#
loop_
_entity_poly.entity_id
_entity_poly.type
_entity_poly.pdbx_seq_one_letter_code
_entity_poly.pdbx_strand_id
1 'polypeptide(L)'
;MTHLDDMPYTNAFMTEMLRIRIPGPLGLAHRAMEATKLMGYDIPKDTQVITNFWAVHHDPKIWGDPEEFRPERFLDADGKFVKPTHLVAFSMGSRYCMGESIARMEFFIFVVVMLQRYHLLLARDDSPPINEECLRSGQFLVPPSHEMRVKERFSREKSIMEYNQQMWDD
;
A
#
# COMPACT_ATOMS: atom_id res chain seq x y z
N MET A 1 17.56 7.76 -2.84
CA MET A 1 16.54 6.91 -2.19
C MET A 1 16.91 6.77 -0.72
N THR A 2 16.96 7.89 0.02
CA THR A 2 17.51 7.99 1.39
C THR A 2 16.41 8.23 2.43
N HIS A 3 15.41 9.07 2.12
CA HIS A 3 14.39 9.47 3.10
C HIS A 3 13.32 8.41 3.45
N LEU A 4 13.18 7.32 2.67
CA LEU A 4 12.22 6.27 3.00
C LEU A 4 12.66 5.48 4.24
N ASP A 5 13.96 5.21 4.33
CA ASP A 5 14.56 4.46 5.43
C ASP A 5 14.55 5.30 6.73
N ASP A 6 14.56 6.63 6.60
CA ASP A 6 14.44 7.58 7.71
C ASP A 6 12.98 7.77 8.19
N MET A 7 11.99 7.24 7.47
CA MET A 7 10.56 7.35 7.81
C MET A 7 9.89 5.98 7.94
N PRO A 8 10.31 5.16 8.93
CA PRO A 8 9.87 3.78 9.06
C PRO A 8 8.35 3.66 9.22
N TYR A 9 7.71 4.58 9.94
CA TYR A 9 6.25 4.57 10.11
C TYR A 9 5.52 4.84 8.78
N THR A 10 6.02 5.75 7.94
CA THR A 10 5.44 6.01 6.60
C THR A 10 5.57 4.76 5.72
N ASN A 11 6.71 4.07 5.77
CA ASN A 11 6.91 2.84 5.03
C ASN A 11 5.98 1.71 5.51
N ALA A 12 5.82 1.59 6.84
CA ALA A 12 4.88 0.68 7.47
C ALA A 12 3.42 0.97 7.08
N PHE A 13 3.02 2.25 7.09
CA PHE A 13 1.69 2.71 6.67
C PHE A 13 1.38 2.33 5.23
N MET A 14 2.29 2.63 4.29
CA MET A 14 2.12 2.29 2.89
C MET A 14 2.06 0.77 2.66
N THR A 15 2.86 0.03 3.41
CA THR A 15 2.90 -1.44 3.37
C THR A 15 1.58 -2.03 3.87
N GLU A 16 1.00 -1.48 4.95
CA GLU A 16 -0.30 -1.90 5.46
C GLU A 16 -1.43 -1.57 4.50
N MET A 17 -1.40 -0.40 3.85
CA MET A 17 -2.37 -0.05 2.83
C MET A 17 -2.38 -1.06 1.69
N LEU A 18 -1.20 -1.46 1.20
CA LEU A 18 -1.08 -2.46 0.14
C LEU A 18 -1.49 -3.88 0.58
N ARG A 19 -1.43 -4.19 1.87
CA ARG A 19 -1.93 -5.46 2.43
C ARG A 19 -3.45 -5.46 2.50
N ILE A 20 -4.01 -4.51 3.24
CA ILE A 20 -5.44 -4.49 3.58
C ILE A 20 -6.32 -4.22 2.35
N ARG A 21 -5.79 -3.46 1.38
CA ARG A 21 -6.48 -3.10 0.14
C ARG A 21 -5.52 -3.27 -1.04
N ILE A 22 -5.19 -4.53 -1.34
CA ILE A 22 -4.41 -4.87 -2.52
C ILE A 22 -5.16 -4.45 -3.81
N PRO A 23 -4.50 -3.76 -4.76
CA PRO A 23 -5.16 -3.33 -6.00
C PRO A 23 -5.72 -4.49 -6.82
N GLY A 24 -5.00 -5.61 -6.95
CA GLY A 24 -5.44 -6.79 -7.71
C GLY A 24 -5.64 -8.00 -6.80
N PRO A 25 -6.82 -8.18 -6.17
CA PRO A 25 -7.05 -9.22 -5.16
C PRO A 25 -7.00 -10.64 -5.73
N LEU A 26 -7.41 -10.80 -6.97
CA LEU A 26 -7.23 -12.00 -7.77
C LEU A 26 -6.12 -11.66 -8.75
N GLY A 27 -4.93 -12.22 -8.56
CA GLY A 27 -3.79 -11.95 -9.41
C GLY A 27 -4.07 -12.25 -10.88
N LEU A 28 -3.10 -11.96 -11.75
CA LEU A 28 -3.24 -12.30 -13.16
C LEU A 28 -3.35 -13.82 -13.32
N ALA A 29 -4.17 -14.25 -14.28
CA ALA A 29 -4.28 -15.65 -14.60
C ALA A 29 -2.96 -16.19 -15.15
N HIS A 30 -2.46 -17.25 -14.52
CA HIS A 30 -1.34 -18.04 -15.00
C HIS A 30 -1.86 -19.26 -15.75
N ARG A 31 -1.01 -19.87 -16.59
CA ARG A 31 -1.30 -21.13 -17.28
C ARG A 31 -0.21 -22.14 -16.99
N ALA A 32 -0.60 -23.36 -16.63
CA ALA A 32 0.33 -24.47 -16.52
C ALA A 32 0.89 -24.82 -17.92
N MET A 33 2.18 -24.62 -18.14
CA MET A 33 2.81 -24.87 -19.45
C MET A 33 3.01 -26.37 -19.74
N GLU A 34 2.99 -27.18 -18.70
CA GLU A 34 3.08 -28.63 -18.71
C GLU A 34 2.28 -29.22 -17.54
N ALA A 35 2.02 -30.53 -17.58
CA ALA A 35 1.39 -31.20 -16.45
C ALA A 35 2.34 -31.18 -15.26
N THR A 36 1.86 -30.73 -14.10
CA THR A 36 2.69 -30.51 -12.91
C THR A 36 1.94 -30.91 -11.64
N LYS A 37 2.63 -30.88 -10.50
CA LYS A 37 2.01 -31.08 -9.18
C LYS A 37 2.11 -29.80 -8.37
N LEU A 38 1.00 -29.39 -7.76
CA LEU A 38 0.95 -28.27 -6.82
C LEU A 38 0.35 -28.74 -5.50
N MET A 39 1.12 -28.68 -4.42
CA MET A 39 0.67 -29.09 -3.07
C MET A 39 0.04 -30.49 -3.03
N GLY A 40 0.57 -31.43 -3.84
CA GLY A 40 0.07 -32.81 -3.94
C GLY A 40 -1.05 -33.02 -4.97
N TYR A 41 -1.61 -31.96 -5.54
CA TYR A 41 -2.63 -32.03 -6.60
C TYR A 41 -2.00 -32.09 -7.98
N ASP A 42 -2.52 -32.96 -8.85
CA ASP A 42 -2.15 -32.99 -10.27
C ASP A 42 -2.84 -31.85 -11.03
N ILE A 43 -2.03 -31.00 -11.66
CA ILE A 43 -2.45 -29.86 -12.47
C ILE A 43 -2.14 -30.19 -13.92
N PRO A 44 -3.16 -30.48 -14.76
CA PRO A 44 -2.95 -30.74 -16.18
C PRO A 44 -2.33 -29.55 -16.91
N LYS A 45 -1.63 -29.84 -18.01
CA LYS A 45 -1.17 -28.82 -18.95
C LYS A 45 -2.35 -27.96 -19.41
N ASP A 46 -2.09 -26.68 -19.66
CA ASP A 46 -3.03 -25.65 -20.09
C ASP A 46 -4.10 -25.25 -19.07
N THR A 47 -4.06 -25.80 -17.85
CA THR A 47 -4.91 -25.36 -16.74
C THR A 47 -4.63 -23.90 -16.39
N GLN A 48 -5.71 -23.10 -16.29
CA GLN A 48 -5.63 -21.74 -15.79
C GLN A 48 -5.57 -21.75 -14.26
N VAL A 49 -4.62 -21.00 -13.70
CA VAL A 49 -4.41 -20.87 -12.25
C VAL A 49 -4.52 -19.40 -11.88
N ILE A 50 -5.39 -19.09 -10.92
CA ILE A 50 -5.58 -17.72 -10.42
C ILE A 50 -5.20 -17.70 -8.94
N THR A 51 -4.32 -16.78 -8.56
CA THR A 51 -3.91 -16.58 -7.17
C THR A 51 -4.89 -15.67 -6.45
N ASN A 52 -5.37 -16.10 -5.28
CA ASN A 52 -6.20 -15.26 -4.42
C ASN A 52 -5.31 -14.54 -3.39
N PHE A 53 -4.77 -13.40 -3.77
CA PHE A 53 -3.95 -12.58 -2.87
C PHE A 53 -4.76 -12.01 -1.71
N TRP A 54 -6.05 -11.71 -1.92
CA TRP A 54 -6.93 -11.27 -0.85
C TRP A 54 -6.96 -12.27 0.32
N ALA A 55 -7.12 -13.56 0.01
CA ALA A 55 -7.12 -14.61 1.02
C ALA A 55 -5.80 -14.68 1.79
N VAL A 56 -4.65 -14.51 1.11
CA VAL A 56 -3.33 -14.49 1.78
C VAL A 56 -3.20 -13.27 2.69
N HIS A 57 -3.67 -12.10 2.23
CA HIS A 57 -3.55 -10.83 2.98
C HIS A 57 -4.55 -10.71 4.13
N HIS A 58 -5.61 -11.51 4.13
CA HIS A 58 -6.65 -11.51 5.17
C HIS A 58 -6.73 -12.83 5.96
N ASP A 59 -5.74 -13.72 5.86
CA ASP A 59 -5.70 -14.94 6.69
C ASP A 59 -5.40 -14.58 8.16
N PRO A 60 -6.34 -14.81 9.10
CA PRO A 60 -6.12 -14.50 10.51
C PRO A 60 -5.00 -15.33 11.14
N LYS A 61 -4.63 -16.49 10.56
CA LYS A 61 -3.48 -17.28 11.04
C LYS A 61 -2.14 -16.62 10.74
N ILE A 62 -2.08 -15.78 9.71
CA ILE A 62 -0.89 -15.04 9.32
C ILE A 62 -0.87 -13.66 9.98
N TRP A 63 -2.02 -12.97 10.00
CA TRP A 63 -2.09 -11.55 10.36
C TRP A 63 -2.70 -11.26 11.74
N GLY A 64 -3.32 -12.26 12.38
CA GLY A 64 -4.04 -12.11 13.65
C GLY A 64 -5.37 -11.38 13.47
N ASP A 65 -5.28 -10.07 13.27
CA ASP A 65 -6.38 -9.12 13.06
C ASP A 65 -6.38 -8.54 11.64
N PRO A 66 -6.70 -9.34 10.62
CA PRO A 66 -6.52 -8.97 9.21
C PRO A 66 -7.35 -7.77 8.76
N GLU A 67 -8.47 -7.49 9.41
CA GLU A 67 -9.35 -6.36 9.08
C GLU A 67 -8.91 -5.04 9.73
N GLU A 68 -8.01 -5.09 10.72
CA GLU A 68 -7.53 -3.90 11.41
C GLU A 68 -6.37 -3.25 10.62
N PHE A 69 -6.52 -1.96 10.34
CA PHE A 69 -5.45 -1.15 9.76
C PHE A 69 -4.41 -0.83 10.82
N ARG A 70 -3.31 -1.59 10.86
CA ARG A 70 -2.27 -1.47 11.89
C ARG A 70 -0.86 -1.44 11.29
N PRO A 71 -0.34 -0.26 10.90
CA PRO A 71 1.02 -0.10 10.40
C PRO A 71 2.09 -0.72 11.30
N GLU A 72 1.87 -0.68 12.62
CA GLU A 72 2.79 -1.19 13.65
C GLU A 72 3.16 -2.66 13.45
N ARG A 73 2.37 -3.44 12.70
CA ARG A 73 2.73 -4.82 12.35
C ARG A 73 4.01 -4.96 11.53
N PHE A 74 4.45 -3.88 10.88
CA PHE A 74 5.68 -3.82 10.09
C PHE A 74 6.77 -3.03 10.78
N LEU A 75 6.68 -2.84 12.09
CA LEU A 75 7.71 -2.19 12.90
C LEU A 75 8.26 -3.17 13.93
N ASP A 76 9.56 -3.14 14.17
CA ASP A 76 10.17 -3.84 15.31
C ASP A 76 10.04 -3.03 16.61
N ALA A 77 10.58 -3.57 17.71
CA ALA A 77 10.54 -2.94 19.02
C ALA A 77 11.29 -1.59 19.07
N ASP A 78 12.24 -1.37 18.15
CA ASP A 78 13.00 -0.12 18.02
C ASP A 78 12.32 0.86 17.04
N GLY A 79 11.15 0.50 16.51
CA GLY A 79 10.40 1.31 15.55
C GLY A 79 10.99 1.30 14.13
N LYS A 80 11.87 0.36 13.80
CA LYS A 80 12.40 0.20 12.44
C LYS A 80 11.48 -0.63 11.58
N PHE A 81 11.44 -0.32 10.29
CA PHE A 81 10.63 -1.05 9.34
C PHE A 81 11.14 -2.49 9.15
N VAL A 82 10.24 -3.46 9.30
CA VAL A 82 10.48 -4.88 9.05
C VAL A 82 9.75 -5.29 7.79
N LYS A 83 10.50 -5.74 6.78
CA LYS A 83 9.92 -6.21 5.53
C LYS A 83 9.10 -7.50 5.77
N PRO A 84 7.81 -7.51 5.45
CA PRO A 84 6.98 -8.71 5.65
C PRO A 84 7.30 -9.81 4.65
N THR A 85 7.33 -11.05 5.12
CA THR A 85 7.59 -12.25 4.32
C THR A 85 6.36 -12.75 3.56
N HIS A 86 5.17 -12.59 4.14
CA HIS A 86 3.91 -13.09 3.57
C HIS A 86 3.17 -12.07 2.69
N LEU A 87 3.69 -10.84 2.59
CA LEU A 87 3.08 -9.80 1.77
C LEU A 87 3.46 -9.96 0.30
N VAL A 88 2.47 -10.28 -0.53
CA VAL A 88 2.62 -10.47 -1.99
C VAL A 88 1.94 -9.37 -2.82
N ALA A 89 1.99 -8.11 -2.36
CA ALA A 89 1.33 -6.98 -3.02
C ALA A 89 1.78 -6.74 -4.48
N PHE A 90 2.99 -7.15 -4.83
CA PHE A 90 3.57 -7.04 -6.17
C PHE A 90 3.82 -8.41 -6.83
N SER A 91 3.10 -9.44 -6.38
CA SER A 91 3.32 -10.85 -6.78
C SER A 91 4.73 -11.35 -6.43
N MET A 92 5.12 -12.50 -6.97
CA MET A 92 6.46 -13.09 -6.81
C MET A 92 6.83 -13.98 -8.00
N GLY A 93 8.11 -14.34 -8.12
CA GLY A 93 8.61 -15.24 -9.16
C GLY A 93 8.77 -14.57 -10.53
N SER A 94 8.70 -15.35 -11.61
CA SER A 94 8.98 -14.89 -12.98
C SER A 94 8.00 -13.86 -13.53
N ARG A 95 6.84 -13.69 -12.89
CA ARG A 95 5.81 -12.71 -13.24
C ARG A 95 5.59 -11.70 -12.12
N TYR A 96 6.64 -11.43 -11.32
CA TYR A 96 6.64 -10.34 -10.35
C TYR A 96 6.39 -8.99 -11.06
N CYS A 97 5.79 -8.05 -10.35
CA CYS A 97 5.51 -6.73 -10.91
C CYS A 97 6.82 -5.98 -11.18
N MET A 98 7.17 -5.82 -12.46
CA MET A 98 8.33 -5.02 -12.88
C MET A 98 8.21 -3.55 -12.46
N GLY A 99 6.99 -3.07 -12.18
CA GLY A 99 6.71 -1.70 -11.74
C GLY A 99 6.76 -1.48 -10.23
N GLU A 100 7.17 -2.46 -9.41
CA GLU A 100 7.19 -2.30 -7.94
C GLU A 100 8.03 -1.08 -7.49
N SER A 101 9.22 -0.90 -8.04
CA SER A 101 10.13 0.17 -7.64
C SER A 101 9.56 1.56 -7.91
N ILE A 102 8.99 1.76 -9.11
CA ILE A 102 8.36 3.03 -9.48
C ILE A 102 7.08 3.28 -8.69
N ALA A 103 6.22 2.27 -8.53
CA ALA A 103 4.97 2.40 -7.79
C ALA A 103 5.22 2.77 -6.32
N ARG A 104 6.20 2.14 -5.66
CA ARG A 104 6.57 2.48 -4.28
C ARG A 104 7.13 3.90 -4.17
N MET A 105 7.94 4.32 -5.15
CA MET A 105 8.51 5.67 -5.16
C MET A 105 7.44 6.74 -5.35
N GLU A 106 6.56 6.57 -6.35
CA GLU A 106 5.47 7.50 -6.63
C GLU A 106 4.50 7.58 -5.46
N PHE A 107 4.12 6.43 -4.90
CA PHE A 107 3.23 6.38 -3.75
C PHE A 107 3.82 7.09 -2.53
N PHE A 108 5.11 6.85 -2.26
CA PHE A 108 5.83 7.54 -1.19
C PHE A 108 5.86 9.05 -1.37
N ILE A 109 6.29 9.53 -2.54
CA ILE A 109 6.37 10.96 -2.84
C ILE A 109 4.99 11.59 -2.69
N PHE A 110 3.95 10.96 -3.24
CA PHE A 110 2.59 11.46 -3.16
C PHE A 110 2.11 11.60 -1.71
N VAL A 111 2.23 10.53 -0.91
CA VAL A 111 1.80 10.55 0.50
C VAL A 111 2.56 11.59 1.30
N VAL A 112 3.89 11.61 1.17
CA VAL A 112 4.74 12.53 1.95
C VAL A 112 4.45 13.98 1.58
N VAL A 113 4.39 14.32 0.30
CA VAL A 113 4.11 15.70 -0.15
C VAL A 113 2.72 16.15 0.30
N MET A 114 1.71 15.27 0.17
CA MET A 114 0.35 15.59 0.60
C MET A 114 0.28 15.85 2.11
N LEU A 115 0.89 15.00 2.93
CA LEU A 115 0.83 15.10 4.39
C LEU A 115 1.71 16.21 4.98
N GLN A 116 2.84 16.51 4.33
CA GLN A 116 3.71 17.63 4.72
C GLN A 116 3.04 18.98 4.47
N ARG A 117 2.35 19.12 3.33
CA ARG A 117 1.78 20.42 2.91
C ARG A 117 0.36 20.65 3.38
N TYR A 118 -0.42 19.59 3.58
CA TYR A 118 -1.85 19.72 3.80
C TYR A 118 -2.34 18.92 5.01
N HIS A 119 -3.42 19.43 5.60
CA HIS A 119 -4.34 18.68 6.43
C HIS A 119 -5.44 18.14 5.53
N LEU A 120 -5.58 16.82 5.50
CA LEU A 120 -6.68 16.12 4.84
C LEU A 120 -7.83 15.99 5.83
N LEU A 121 -8.97 16.60 5.51
CA LEU A 121 -10.15 16.67 6.36
C LEU A 121 -11.34 16.06 5.62
N LEU A 122 -12.31 15.57 6.39
CA LEU A 122 -13.61 15.16 5.83
C LEU A 122 -14.29 16.35 5.12
N ALA A 123 -15.10 16.04 4.11
CA ALA A 123 -15.83 17.03 3.31
C ALA A 123 -16.57 18.05 4.19
N ARG A 124 -17.19 17.55 5.27
CA ARG A 124 -17.81 18.32 6.34
C ARG A 124 -17.50 17.66 7.69
N ASP A 125 -17.59 18.43 8.76
CA ASP A 125 -17.34 17.93 10.12
C ASP A 125 -18.37 16.87 10.55
N ASP A 126 -19.56 16.87 9.93
CA ASP A 126 -20.65 15.92 10.13
C ASP A 126 -20.72 14.84 9.04
N SER A 127 -19.69 14.72 8.19
CA SER A 127 -19.68 13.70 7.13
C SER A 127 -19.73 12.30 7.73
N PRO A 128 -20.51 11.37 7.15
CA PRO A 128 -20.47 9.98 7.57
C PRO A 128 -19.06 9.39 7.35
N PRO A 129 -18.72 8.27 8.03
CA PRO A 129 -17.50 7.54 7.73
C PRO A 129 -17.38 7.25 6.24
N ILE A 130 -16.16 7.33 5.71
CA ILE A 130 -15.89 7.05 4.30
C ILE A 130 -16.33 5.61 4.01
N ASN A 131 -17.01 5.41 2.88
CA ASN A 131 -17.33 4.06 2.44
C ASN A 131 -16.05 3.31 2.04
N GLU A 132 -15.67 2.31 2.83
CA GLU A 132 -14.47 1.50 2.62
C GLU A 132 -14.69 0.33 1.65
N GLU A 133 -15.92 0.11 1.18
CA GLU A 133 -16.24 -0.94 0.22
C GLU A 133 -15.69 -0.60 -1.16
N CYS A 134 -14.59 -1.24 -1.55
CA CYS A 134 -14.00 -1.05 -2.86
C CYS A 134 -14.89 -1.61 -3.97
N LEU A 135 -15.08 -0.80 -5.01
CA LEU A 135 -15.73 -1.20 -6.24
C LEU A 135 -14.76 -2.01 -7.10
N ARG A 136 -15.28 -3.02 -7.80
CA ARG A 136 -14.51 -3.73 -8.82
C ARG A 136 -14.51 -2.94 -10.12
N SER A 137 -13.33 -2.47 -10.53
CA SER A 137 -13.07 -1.91 -11.86
C SER A 137 -12.20 -2.90 -12.64
N GLY A 138 -12.86 -3.80 -13.38
CA GLY A 138 -12.18 -4.91 -14.04
C GLY A 138 -11.47 -5.81 -13.03
N GLN A 139 -10.15 -5.95 -13.15
CA GLN A 139 -9.32 -6.72 -12.21
C GLN A 139 -8.92 -5.94 -10.96
N PHE A 140 -9.11 -4.61 -10.94
CA PHE A 140 -8.65 -3.77 -9.85
C PHE A 140 -9.77 -3.46 -8.85
N LEU A 141 -9.40 -3.34 -7.58
CA LEU A 141 -10.22 -2.73 -6.55
C LEU A 141 -9.96 -1.22 -6.55
N VAL A 142 -11.03 -0.45 -6.62
CA VAL A 142 -10.98 1.02 -6.62
C VAL A 142 -11.96 1.52 -5.56
N PRO A 143 -11.55 2.42 -4.66
CA PRO A 143 -12.48 2.99 -3.70
C PRO A 143 -13.56 3.83 -4.41
N PRO A 144 -14.77 3.93 -3.84
CA PRO A 144 -15.78 4.84 -4.36
C PRO A 144 -15.28 6.29 -4.29
N SER A 145 -15.76 7.15 -5.18
CA SER A 145 -15.42 8.57 -5.14
C SER A 145 -15.91 9.19 -3.83
N HIS A 146 -15.02 9.95 -3.18
CA HIS A 146 -15.32 10.68 -1.96
C HIS A 146 -14.83 12.13 -2.06
N GLU A 147 -15.57 13.05 -1.45
CA GLU A 147 -15.15 14.44 -1.30
C GLU A 147 -14.30 14.59 -0.04
N MET A 148 -13.25 15.40 -0.13
CA MET A 148 -12.38 15.74 1.00
C MET A 148 -12.05 17.22 0.96
N ARG A 149 -11.93 17.84 2.14
CA ARG A 149 -11.37 19.19 2.25
C ARG A 149 -9.87 19.09 2.47
N VAL A 150 -9.12 19.90 1.73
CA VAL A 150 -7.67 19.99 1.84
C VAL A 150 -7.35 21.38 2.35
N LYS A 151 -6.70 21.48 3.51
CA LYS A 151 -6.28 22.75 4.12
C LYS A 151 -4.77 22.82 4.17
N GLU A 152 -4.15 23.91 3.71
CA GLU A 152 -2.71 24.09 3.86
C GLU A 152 -2.29 24.06 5.33
N ARG A 153 -1.24 23.28 5.63
CA ARG A 153 -0.64 23.17 6.97
C ARG A 153 0.22 24.40 7.28
N PHE A 154 0.89 24.93 6.26
CA PHE A 154 1.76 26.10 6.36
C PHE A 154 1.37 27.11 5.27
N SER A 155 1.27 28.40 5.63
CA SER A 155 1.21 29.47 4.62
C SER A 155 2.50 29.44 3.79
N ARG A 156 2.38 29.56 2.47
CA ARG A 156 3.51 29.57 1.52
C ARG A 156 4.63 30.53 1.93
N GLU A 157 4.30 31.63 2.59
CA GLU A 157 5.25 32.64 3.09
C GLU A 157 6.11 32.15 4.27
N LYS A 158 5.55 31.36 5.21
CA LYS A 158 6.32 30.82 6.35
C LYS A 158 7.29 29.72 5.92
N SER A 159 6.88 28.84 5.00
CA SER A 159 7.75 27.72 4.56
C SER A 159 8.98 28.16 3.77
N ILE A 160 8.88 29.26 3.00
CA ILE A 160 10.01 29.83 2.26
C ILE A 160 10.94 30.59 3.22
N MET A 161 10.38 31.31 4.20
CA MET A 161 11.19 31.99 5.21
C MET A 161 11.96 30.99 6.08
N GLU A 162 11.34 29.92 6.56
CA GLU A 162 12.00 28.88 7.39
C GLU A 162 13.05 28.09 6.60
N TYR A 163 12.76 27.71 5.34
CA TYR A 163 13.73 27.03 4.47
C TYR A 163 14.93 27.92 4.11
N ASN A 164 14.69 29.21 3.83
CA ASN A 164 15.77 30.14 3.53
C ASN A 164 16.60 30.45 4.78
N GLN A 165 15.98 30.63 5.95
CA GLN A 165 16.69 30.84 7.21
C GLN A 165 17.68 29.69 7.48
N GLN A 166 17.24 28.44 7.27
CA GLN A 166 18.06 27.25 7.47
C GLN A 166 19.16 27.03 6.41
N MET A 167 19.05 27.66 5.23
CA MET A 167 20.06 27.59 4.15
C MET A 167 21.16 28.66 4.25
N TRP A 168 20.97 29.70 5.09
CA TRP A 168 21.95 30.78 5.29
C TRP A 168 22.56 30.81 6.70
N ASP A 169 22.14 29.89 7.58
CA ASP A 169 22.67 29.70 8.94
C ASP A 169 23.71 28.56 9.04
N ASP A 170 24.09 27.93 7.90
CA ASP A 170 25.25 27.04 7.69
C ASP A 170 26.33 27.71 6.82
#